data_AF-A0A848JX87-F1
#
_entry.id   AF-A0A848JX87-F1
#
_cell.length_a   1.000
_cell.length_b   1.000
_cell.length_c   1.000
_cell.angle_alpha   90.00
_cell.angle_beta   90.00
_cell.angle_gamma   90.00
#
_symmetry.space_group_name_H-M   'P 1'
#
loop_
_entity.id
_entity.type
_entity.pdbx_description
1 polymer ?
#
loop_
_entity_poly.entity_id
_entity_poly.type
_entity_poly.pdbx_seq_one_letter_code
_entity_poly.pdbx_strand_id
1 'polypeptide(L)'
;MTSMLMAAGLIRAYGDLARQAWRKRLTNADIAAIERDTLTLLREAHASAEEFTDFEAEPAIAAAIAELRRLFDAYRAERTKD
;
A
#
# COMPACT_ATOMS: atom_id res chain seq x y z
N MET A 1 8.16 8.59 12.89
CA MET A 1 6.93 8.80 12.09
C MET A 1 6.76 7.75 10.96
N THR A 2 7.86 7.19 10.44
CA THR A 2 7.90 6.06 9.48
C THR A 2 6.94 4.93 9.79
N SER A 3 6.88 4.50 11.06
CA SER A 3 6.03 3.39 11.49
C SER A 3 4.53 3.69 11.38
N MET A 4 4.12 4.96 11.47
CA MET A 4 2.71 5.36 11.37
C MET A 4 2.23 5.39 9.91
N LEU A 5 3.03 5.96 9.00
CA LEU A 5 2.71 5.97 7.56
C LEU A 5 2.68 4.54 6.99
N MET A 6 3.67 3.72 7.38
CA MET A 6 3.70 2.30 7.00
C MET A 6 2.50 1.54 7.55
N ALA A 7 2.15 1.74 8.83
CA ALA A 7 0.96 1.13 9.42
C ALA A 7 -0.33 1.56 8.72
N ALA A 8 -0.49 2.85 8.40
CA ALA A 8 -1.66 3.35 7.69
C ALA A 8 -1.80 2.75 6.28
N GLY A 9 -0.70 2.68 5.52
CA GLY A 9 -0.66 2.05 4.20
C GLY A 9 -1.00 0.56 4.25
N LEU A 10 -0.42 -0.18 5.21
CA LEU A 10 -0.69 -1.61 5.39
C LEU A 10 -2.13 -1.88 5.85
N ILE A 11 -2.64 -1.14 6.83
CA ILE A 11 -4.01 -1.30 7.33
C ILE A 11 -5.02 -1.09 6.20
N ARG A 12 -4.81 -0.07 5.36
CA ARG A 12 -5.69 0.20 4.23
C ARG A 12 -5.59 -0.88 3.15
N ALA A 13 -4.38 -1.20 2.70
CA ALA A 13 -4.15 -2.22 1.67
C ALA A 13 -4.77 -3.57 2.10
N TYR A 14 -4.49 -4.00 3.32
CA TYR A 14 -5.04 -5.23 3.87
C TYR A 14 -6.57 -5.16 3.99
N GLY A 15 -7.12 -4.05 4.47
CA GLY A 15 -8.57 -3.85 4.59
C GLY A 15 -9.30 -3.95 3.25
N ASP A 16 -8.77 -3.32 2.20
CA ASP A 16 -9.37 -3.33 0.88
C ASP A 16 -9.22 -4.69 0.19
N LEU A 17 -8.05 -5.33 0.30
CA LEU A 17 -7.81 -6.70 -0.19
C LEU A 17 -8.74 -7.71 0.51
N ALA A 18 -8.81 -7.68 1.84
CA ALA A 18 -9.66 -8.59 2.62
C ALA A 18 -11.15 -8.39 2.29
N ARG A 19 -11.60 -7.13 2.12
CA ARG A 19 -12.98 -6.82 1.76
C ARG A 19 -13.34 -7.36 0.37
N GLN A 20 -12.47 -7.21 -0.61
CA GLN A 20 -12.73 -7.72 -1.97
C GLN A 20 -12.60 -9.26 -2.04
N ALA A 21 -11.69 -9.85 -1.27
CA ALA A 21 -11.56 -11.30 -1.13
C ALA A 21 -12.83 -11.90 -0.51
N TRP A 22 -13.35 -11.30 0.57
CA TRP A 22 -14.57 -11.74 1.23
C TRP A 22 -15.80 -11.66 0.31
N ARG A 23 -15.84 -10.68 -0.59
CA ARG A 23 -16.86 -10.55 -1.65
C ARG A 23 -16.68 -11.53 -2.82
N LYS A 24 -15.69 -12.44 -2.76
CA LYS A 24 -15.28 -13.35 -3.85
C LYS A 24 -14.97 -12.64 -5.17
N ARG A 25 -14.58 -11.37 -5.13
CA ARG A 25 -14.39 -10.50 -6.31
C ARG A 25 -12.96 -10.04 -6.51
N LEU A 26 -11.97 -10.51 -5.74
CA LEU A 26 -10.60 -9.97 -5.79
C LEU A 26 -9.82 -10.33 -7.07
N THR A 27 -10.15 -9.80 -8.24
CA THR A 27 -9.41 -10.09 -9.48
C THR A 27 -8.03 -9.42 -9.52
N ASN A 28 -7.18 -9.79 -10.48
CA ASN A 28 -5.91 -9.10 -10.72
C ASN A 28 -6.10 -7.61 -11.02
N ALA A 29 -7.22 -7.23 -11.67
CA ALA A 29 -7.56 -5.84 -11.90
C ALA A 29 -7.90 -5.10 -10.60
N ASP A 30 -8.61 -5.76 -9.67
CA ASP A 30 -8.92 -5.18 -8.36
C ASP A 30 -7.65 -5.02 -7.51
N ILE A 31 -6.76 -6.00 -7.54
CA ILE A 31 -5.44 -5.91 -6.87
C ILE A 31 -4.66 -4.72 -7.41
N ALA A 32 -4.59 -4.55 -8.74
CA ALA A 32 -3.90 -3.43 -9.37
C ALA A 32 -4.54 -2.07 -9.06
N ALA A 33 -5.86 -2.01 -8.90
CA ALA A 33 -6.56 -0.80 -8.48
C ALA A 33 -6.23 -0.44 -7.02
N ILE A 34 -6.33 -1.40 -6.10
CA ILE A 34 -6.01 -1.21 -4.68
C ILE A 34 -4.56 -0.80 -4.48
N GLU A 35 -3.64 -1.43 -5.22
CA GLU A 35 -2.22 -1.08 -5.21
C GLU A 35 -2.01 0.38 -5.63
N ARG A 36 -2.61 0.79 -6.75
CA ARG A 36 -2.51 2.17 -7.23
C ARG A 36 -3.03 3.16 -6.19
N ASP A 37 -4.21 2.91 -5.65
CA ASP A 37 -4.86 3.81 -4.68
C ASP A 37 -4.04 3.93 -3.40
N THR A 38 -3.51 2.81 -2.90
CA THR A 38 -2.66 2.79 -1.70
C THR A 38 -1.36 3.55 -1.91
N LEU A 39 -0.71 3.38 -3.07
CA LEU A 39 0.53 4.06 -3.39
C LEU A 39 0.33 5.57 -3.64
N THR A 40 -0.78 5.97 -4.26
CA THR A 40 -1.14 7.38 -4.42
C THR A 40 -1.31 8.04 -3.07
N LEU A 41 -2.04 7.42 -2.15
CA LEU A 41 -2.29 7.96 -0.81
C LEU A 41 -0.99 8.14 -0.01
N LEU A 42 -0.04 7.21 -0.12
CA LEU A 42 1.27 7.35 0.51
C LEU A 42 2.11 8.48 -0.08
N ARG A 43 1.99 8.74 -1.39
CA ARG A 43 2.68 9.85 -2.07
C ARG A 43 2.04 11.20 -1.73
N GLU A 44 0.72 11.27 -1.61
CA GLU A 44 0.03 12.49 -1.18
C GLU A 44 0.36 12.81 0.29
N ALA A 45 0.44 11.79 1.14
CA ALA A 45 0.90 11.95 2.52
C ALA A 45 2.36 12.43 2.60
N HIS A 46 3.22 12.10 1.61
CA HIS A 46 4.55 12.68 1.48
C HIS A 46 4.49 14.19 1.25
N ALA A 47 3.70 14.61 0.25
CA ALA A 47 3.59 16.01 -0.13
C ALA A 47 3.08 16.88 1.04
N SER A 48 2.23 16.32 1.90
CA SER A 48 1.81 16.99 3.14
C SER A 48 2.84 16.92 4.28
N ALA A 49 3.77 15.96 4.25
CA ALA A 49 4.83 15.83 5.26
C ALA A 49 6.03 16.75 5.00
N GLU A 50 6.20 17.27 3.78
CA GLU A 50 7.20 18.29 3.43
C GLU A 50 7.00 19.61 4.20
N GLU A 51 5.85 19.81 4.85
CA GLU A 51 5.60 20.92 5.79
C GLU A 51 6.41 20.80 7.11
N PHE A 52 7.06 19.66 7.37
CA PHE A 52 7.89 19.41 8.56
C PHE A 52 9.38 19.37 8.19
N THR A 53 10.04 20.53 8.28
CA THR A 53 11.38 20.83 7.76
C THR A 53 12.53 19.93 8.25
N ASP A 54 12.38 19.26 9.39
CA ASP A 54 13.43 18.46 10.03
C ASP A 54 13.26 16.93 9.85
N PHE A 55 12.27 16.47 9.09
CA PHE A 55 11.97 15.05 8.93
C PHE A 55 12.36 14.51 7.55
N GLU A 56 13.27 13.53 7.52
CA GLU A 56 13.59 12.76 6.31
C GLU A 56 12.44 11.80 5.97
N ALA A 57 11.42 12.30 5.27
CA ALA A 57 10.23 11.55 4.89
C ALA A 57 10.47 10.57 3.73
N GLU A 58 11.38 10.91 2.81
CA GLU A 58 11.65 10.10 1.61
C GLU A 58 12.08 8.66 1.91
N PRO A 59 13.09 8.38 2.78
CA PRO A 59 13.54 7.01 3.04
C PRO A 59 12.43 6.16 3.70
N ALA A 60 11.66 6.77 4.59
CA ALA A 60 10.55 6.14 5.28
C ALA A 60 9.45 5.68 4.32
N ILE A 61 9.15 6.50 3.32
CA ILE A 61 8.11 6.24 2.33
C ILE A 61 8.59 5.26 1.26
N ALA A 62 9.85 5.38 0.84
CA ALA A 62 10.47 4.39 -0.04
C ALA A 62 10.41 2.98 0.57
N ALA A 63 10.71 2.85 1.86
CA ALA A 63 10.59 1.58 2.58
C ALA A 63 9.14 1.06 2.64
N ALA A 64 8.17 1.93 2.94
CA ALA A 64 6.76 1.56 2.98
C ALA A 64 6.23 1.10 1.61
N ILE A 65 6.62 1.79 0.53
CA ILE A 65 6.27 1.43 -0.85
C ILE A 65 6.86 0.07 -1.22
N ALA A 66 8.12 -0.18 -0.88
CA ALA A 66 8.77 -1.46 -1.16
C ALA A 66 8.05 -2.62 -0.47
N GLU A 67 7.63 -2.46 0.78
CA GLU A 67 6.92 -3.50 1.53
C GLU A 67 5.52 -3.76 0.98
N LEU A 68 4.77 -2.71 0.63
CA LEU A 68 3.46 -2.85 0.00
C LEU A 68 3.53 -3.55 -1.36
N ARG A 69 4.56 -3.27 -2.16
CA ARG A 69 4.78 -4.00 -3.42
C ARG A 69 4.99 -5.49 -3.19
N ARG A 70 5.79 -5.88 -2.19
CA ARG A 70 5.96 -7.29 -1.82
C ARG A 70 4.64 -7.95 -1.43
N LEU A 71 3.79 -7.23 -0.69
CA LEU A 71 2.45 -7.72 -0.34
C LEU A 71 1.60 -7.97 -1.59
N PHE A 72 1.51 -7.01 -2.51
CA PHE A 72 0.73 -7.18 -3.74
C PHE A 72 1.29 -8.26 -4.65
N ASP A 73 2.62 -8.39 -4.74
CA ASP A 73 3.28 -9.47 -5.48
C ASP A 73 2.91 -10.85 -4.92
N ALA A 74 2.89 -11.00 -3.59
CA ALA A 74 2.46 -12.25 -2.95
C ALA A 74 1.00 -12.59 -3.29
N TYR A 75 0.09 -11.61 -3.20
CA TYR A 75 -1.31 -11.79 -3.56
C TYR A 75 -1.51 -12.16 -5.04
N ARG A 76 -0.74 -11.57 -5.96
CA ARG A 76 -0.76 -11.93 -7.39
C ARG A 76 -0.22 -13.34 -7.63
N ALA A 77 0.83 -13.75 -6.90
CA ALA A 77 1.45 -15.07 -7.02
C ALA A 77 0.56 -16.20 -6.48
N GLU A 78 -0.21 -15.96 -5.42
CA GLU A 78 -1.19 -16.95 -4.93
C GLU A 78 -2.34 -17.16 -5.91
N ARG A 79 -2.75 -16.11 -6.63
CA ARG A 79 -3.82 -16.14 -7.64
C ARG A 79 -3.45 -16.79 -8.98
N THR A 80 -2.16 -16.93 -9.27
CA THR A 80 -1.65 -17.53 -10.53
C THR A 80 -1.30 -19.02 -10.37
N LYS A 81 -1.59 -19.63 -9.21
CA LYS A 81 -1.40 -21.06 -8.95
C LYS A 81 -2.61 -21.94 -9.31
N ASP A 82 -3.69 -21.34 -9.80
CA ASP A 82 -4.82 -22.05 -10.42
C ASP A 82 -4.48 -22.48 -11.86
#